data_AF-A0A1Y6F6D6-F1
#
_entry.id   AF-A0A1Y6F6D6-F1
#
_cell.length_a   1.000
_cell.length_b   1.000
_cell.length_c   1.000
_cell.angle_alpha   90.00
_cell.angle_beta   90.00
_cell.angle_gamma   90.00
#
_symmetry.space_group_name_H-M   'P 1'
#
loop_
_entity.id
_entity.type
_entity.pdbx_description
1 polymer ?
#
loop_
_entity_poly.entity_id
_entity_poly.type
_entity_poly.pdbx_seq_one_letter_code
_entity_poly.pdbx_strand_id
1 'polypeptide(L)'
;MRLFSAVLACWCAIVSGTPAAAQHSSPETRIGEEGFESPPATLAQMDWLVGQWSGEGIGGAPATESLLPPAGGTMVGTFVQTKHGEDGAEAIMFTEHMYLMEENGSLVLRLKHFNADLTGWEEKDEMLTFRLVAIEPCAAYFNALTLRCADADRPGEGLVAAVRMKSEGPEVRELLFHFDPAHGSDKSVRCADALTTVDMNECFSETLTRADAKRVKYFDAAIERYADRGDLLEAIRESQTAFEAYRDTECGAVLQNWIDGSIRGAMTLGCRIDMTDQRTHRIWQNWLTSLDSSTPVLPEPQPTR
;
A
#
# COMPACT_ATOMS: atom_id res chain seq x y z
N MET A 1 4.79 -20.90 91.69
CA MET A 1 4.79 -22.31 91.22
C MET A 1 4.45 -22.28 89.74
N ARG A 2 5.22 -23.02 88.92
CA ARG A 2 5.25 -23.02 87.45
C ARG A 2 3.90 -23.33 86.78
N LEU A 3 3.73 -22.88 85.53
CA LEU A 3 3.25 -23.59 84.31
C LEU A 3 2.77 -22.54 83.28
N PHE A 4 3.63 -22.06 82.37
CA PHE A 4 3.82 -22.54 80.98
C PHE A 4 2.53 -22.83 80.19
N SER A 5 2.21 -21.96 79.23
CA SER A 5 1.52 -22.32 77.98
C SER A 5 2.16 -21.57 76.82
N ALA A 6 2.54 -22.34 75.81
CA ALA A 6 3.32 -21.95 74.64
C ALA A 6 2.52 -21.06 73.67
N VAL A 7 3.14 -20.00 73.16
CA VAL A 7 2.63 -19.23 72.03
C VAL A 7 3.42 -19.66 70.79
N LEU A 8 2.69 -20.23 69.83
CA LEU A 8 3.14 -20.63 68.51
C LEU A 8 3.63 -19.39 67.74
N ALA A 9 4.90 -19.38 67.33
CA ALA A 9 5.44 -18.38 66.43
C ALA A 9 4.99 -18.68 64.99
N CYS A 10 4.07 -17.89 64.46
CA CYS A 10 3.70 -17.91 63.04
C CYS A 10 4.64 -16.95 62.30
N TRP A 11 5.58 -17.49 61.55
CA TRP A 11 6.41 -16.73 60.60
C TRP A 11 5.56 -16.35 59.38
N CYS A 12 5.09 -15.10 59.32
CA CYS A 12 4.62 -14.52 58.07
C CYS A 12 5.84 -14.12 57.23
N ALA A 13 6.16 -14.94 56.23
CA ALA A 13 7.06 -14.53 55.15
C ALA A 13 6.38 -13.41 54.34
N ILE A 14 6.87 -12.19 54.49
CA ILE A 14 6.48 -11.06 53.64
C ILE A 14 7.14 -11.30 52.28
N VAL A 15 6.37 -11.79 51.31
CA VAL A 15 6.78 -11.79 49.91
C VAL A 15 6.67 -10.35 49.42
N SER A 16 7.80 -9.65 49.38
CA SER A 16 7.92 -8.37 48.68
C SER A 16 7.80 -8.62 47.17
N GLY A 17 6.57 -8.57 46.66
CA GLY A 17 6.31 -8.51 45.22
C GLY A 17 6.89 -7.21 44.67
N THR A 18 7.91 -7.32 43.82
CA THR A 18 8.36 -6.21 42.98
C THR A 18 7.21 -5.84 42.04
N PRO A 19 6.73 -4.58 42.02
CA PRO A 19 5.77 -4.16 41.01
C PRO A 19 6.41 -4.32 39.63
N ALA A 20 5.70 -4.98 38.71
CA ALA A 20 6.08 -5.03 37.31
C ALA A 20 6.18 -3.59 36.79
N ALA A 21 7.38 -3.17 36.40
CA ALA A 21 7.56 -1.91 35.69
C ALA A 21 6.74 -2.01 34.40
N ALA A 22 5.78 -1.09 34.22
CA ALA A 22 5.14 -0.89 32.93
C ALA A 22 6.25 -0.62 31.91
N GLN A 23 6.37 -1.47 30.90
CA GLN A 23 7.21 -1.21 29.73
C GLN A 23 6.60 -0.02 29.00
N HIS A 24 7.06 1.18 29.34
CA HIS A 24 6.87 2.34 28.47
C HIS A 24 7.75 2.08 27.24
N SER A 25 7.11 1.81 26.09
CA SER A 25 7.79 1.80 24.81
C SER A 25 8.49 3.14 24.62
N SER A 26 9.71 3.11 24.08
CA SER A 26 10.41 4.34 23.70
C SER A 26 9.56 5.13 22.69
N PRO A 27 9.57 6.47 22.75
CA PRO A 27 8.88 7.30 21.77
C PRO A 27 9.34 6.96 20.34
N GLU A 28 8.41 6.93 19.38
CA GLU A 28 8.69 6.67 17.97
C GLU A 28 9.35 7.87 17.30
N THR A 29 9.03 9.09 17.76
CA THR A 29 9.54 10.33 17.18
C THR A 29 10.85 10.77 17.80
N ARG A 30 11.75 11.29 16.96
CA ARG A 30 13.02 11.89 17.37
C ARG A 30 12.94 13.42 17.25
N ILE A 31 13.67 14.10 18.13
CA ILE A 31 13.88 15.55 18.07
C ILE A 31 15.38 15.78 17.89
N GLY A 32 15.74 16.55 16.87
CA GLY A 32 17.12 16.96 16.67
C GLY A 32 17.54 17.96 17.74
N GLU A 33 18.80 17.89 18.17
CA GLU A 33 19.37 18.87 19.08
C GLU A 33 19.35 20.28 18.47
N GLU A 34 19.43 21.32 19.31
CA GLU A 34 19.47 22.69 18.81
C GLU A 34 20.63 22.89 17.82
N GLY A 35 20.33 23.38 16.61
CA GLY A 35 21.31 23.61 15.56
C GLY A 35 21.74 22.37 14.77
N PHE A 36 21.08 21.21 14.92
CA PHE A 36 21.44 20.01 14.18
C PHE A 36 21.47 20.22 12.65
N GLU A 37 22.42 19.53 12.00
CA GLU A 37 22.49 19.36 10.55
C GLU A 37 21.88 18.03 10.16
N SER A 38 21.12 18.02 9.06
CA SER A 38 20.50 16.79 8.57
C SER A 38 21.55 15.89 7.89
N PRO A 39 21.50 14.57 8.12
CA PRO A 39 22.45 13.65 7.51
C PRO A 39 22.21 13.53 5.99
N PRO A 40 23.23 13.16 5.19
CA PRO A 40 23.05 12.93 3.76
C PRO A 40 22.00 11.85 3.47
N ALA A 41 21.05 12.13 2.58
CA ALA A 41 19.99 11.20 2.19
C ALA A 41 19.39 11.57 0.83
N THR A 42 18.81 10.57 0.15
CA THR A 42 18.18 10.71 -1.18
C THR A 42 16.81 10.03 -1.22
N LEU A 43 15.96 10.41 -2.16
CA LEU A 43 14.61 9.83 -2.30
C LEU A 43 14.64 8.34 -2.65
N ALA A 44 15.72 7.85 -3.27
CA ALA A 44 15.90 6.42 -3.54
C ALA A 44 15.89 5.56 -2.27
N GLN A 45 16.23 6.13 -1.11
CA GLN A 45 16.17 5.43 0.18
C GLN A 45 14.75 5.32 0.75
N MET A 46 13.77 5.91 0.06
CA MET A 46 12.39 6.06 0.49
C MET A 46 11.39 5.29 -0.39
N ASP A 47 11.87 4.46 -1.34
CA ASP A 47 11.03 3.70 -2.28
C ASP A 47 9.98 2.81 -1.59
N TRP A 48 10.28 2.36 -0.36
CA TRP A 48 9.38 1.56 0.47
C TRP A 48 8.11 2.30 0.92
N LEU A 49 8.05 3.64 0.81
CA LEU A 49 6.86 4.44 1.09
C LEU A 49 5.85 4.44 -0.06
N VAL A 50 6.31 4.19 -1.30
CA VAL A 50 5.49 4.32 -2.51
C VAL A 50 4.32 3.35 -2.43
N GLY A 51 3.09 3.87 -2.46
CA GLY A 51 1.92 3.03 -2.34
C GLY A 51 0.71 3.76 -1.78
N GLN A 52 -0.29 2.96 -1.44
CA GLN A 52 -1.49 3.37 -0.71
C GLN A 52 -1.55 2.55 0.56
N TRP A 53 -1.83 3.22 1.66
CA TRP A 53 -1.77 2.70 3.00
C TRP A 53 -3.10 3.02 3.67
N SER A 54 -3.65 2.07 4.43
CA SER A 54 -4.91 2.24 5.15
C SER A 54 -4.84 1.60 6.53
N GLY A 55 -5.53 2.19 7.49
CA GLY A 55 -5.59 1.66 8.85
C GLY A 55 -6.46 2.54 9.74
N GLU A 56 -6.26 2.42 11.04
CA GLU A 56 -6.95 3.25 12.02
C GLU A 56 -6.14 4.52 12.31
N GLY A 57 -6.84 5.65 12.33
CA GLY A 57 -6.31 6.94 12.72
C GLY A 57 -6.88 7.43 14.05
N ILE A 58 -7.11 8.73 14.16
CA ILE A 58 -7.50 9.37 15.41
C ILE A 58 -8.86 8.83 15.89
N GLY A 59 -8.87 8.33 17.13
CA GLY A 59 -10.10 7.80 17.75
C GLY A 59 -10.59 6.49 17.15
N GLY A 60 -9.74 5.75 16.44
CA GLY A 60 -10.10 4.49 15.77
C GLY A 60 -10.84 4.68 14.44
N ALA A 61 -11.06 5.93 14.01
CA ALA A 61 -11.68 6.21 12.71
C ALA A 61 -10.69 5.93 11.57
N PRO A 62 -11.15 5.47 10.40
CA PRO A 62 -10.26 5.15 9.28
C PRO A 62 -9.34 6.31 8.87
N ALA A 63 -8.11 5.97 8.51
CA ALA A 63 -7.16 6.87 7.91
C ALA A 63 -6.48 6.20 6.72
N THR A 64 -6.11 7.01 5.73
CA THR A 64 -5.34 6.57 4.58
C THR A 64 -4.16 7.49 4.32
N GLU A 65 -3.07 6.90 3.84
CA GLU A 65 -1.86 7.62 3.42
C GLU A 65 -1.41 7.11 2.06
N SER A 66 -0.99 8.02 1.19
CA SER A 66 -0.74 7.76 -0.21
C SER A 66 0.52 8.48 -0.62
N LEU A 67 1.55 7.76 -1.08
CA LEU A 67 2.78 8.36 -1.62
C LEU A 67 2.98 7.92 -3.07
N LEU A 68 3.20 8.89 -3.95
CA LEU A 68 3.53 8.65 -5.35
C LEU A 68 5.03 8.38 -5.52
N PRO A 69 5.45 7.67 -6.58
CA PRO A 69 6.86 7.61 -6.97
C PRO A 69 7.45 9.02 -7.17
N PRO A 70 8.77 9.19 -6.98
CA PRO A 70 9.41 10.49 -7.15
C PRO A 70 9.28 11.00 -8.59
N ALA A 71 8.93 12.29 -8.73
CA ALA A 71 8.94 13.03 -9.98
C ALA A 71 10.04 14.10 -9.91
N GLY A 72 11.22 13.78 -10.44
CA GLY A 72 12.42 14.58 -10.20
C GLY A 72 12.85 14.48 -8.73
N GLY A 73 13.11 15.62 -8.08
CA GLY A 73 13.59 15.68 -6.69
C GLY A 73 12.48 15.68 -5.63
N THR A 74 11.26 15.23 -5.95
CA THR A 74 10.09 15.30 -5.06
C THR A 74 9.21 14.06 -5.15
N MET A 75 8.86 13.48 -4.01
CA MET A 75 7.70 12.58 -3.86
C MET A 75 6.52 13.35 -3.28
N VAL A 76 5.35 13.20 -3.90
CA VAL A 76 4.11 13.86 -3.46
C VAL A 76 3.23 12.86 -2.74
N GLY A 77 2.66 13.29 -1.62
CA GLY A 77 1.84 12.50 -0.74
C GLY A 77 0.52 13.15 -0.35
N THR A 78 -0.43 12.32 0.06
CA THR A 78 -1.66 12.76 0.72
C THR A 78 -1.97 11.88 1.92
N PHE A 79 -2.44 12.48 2.99
CA PHE A 79 -3.04 11.79 4.14
C PHE A 79 -4.51 12.20 4.26
N VAL A 80 -5.39 11.27 4.63
CA VAL A 80 -6.81 11.51 4.84
C VAL A 80 -7.21 10.91 6.16
N GLN A 81 -7.69 11.73 7.08
CA GLN A 81 -8.36 11.27 8.30
C GLN A 81 -9.86 11.36 8.09
N THR A 82 -10.58 10.26 8.32
CA THR A 82 -12.05 10.28 8.38
C THR A 82 -12.53 10.38 9.82
N LYS A 83 -13.83 10.61 9.98
CA LYS A 83 -14.57 10.52 11.22
C LYS A 83 -15.89 9.80 10.98
N HIS A 84 -16.42 9.17 12.03
CA HIS A 84 -17.77 8.64 12.00
C HIS A 84 -18.79 9.79 12.09
N GLY A 85 -19.70 9.85 11.13
CA GLY A 85 -20.86 10.74 11.12
C GLY A 85 -21.96 10.29 12.08
N GLU A 86 -22.86 11.21 12.43
CA GLU A 86 -23.97 10.95 13.35
C GLU A 86 -24.97 9.91 12.81
N ASP A 87 -25.03 9.75 11.49
CA ASP A 87 -25.86 8.78 10.76
C ASP A 87 -25.14 7.46 10.45
N GLY A 88 -23.91 7.29 10.94
CA GLY A 88 -23.05 6.16 10.65
C GLY A 88 -22.31 6.24 9.32
N ALA A 89 -22.46 7.32 8.54
CA ALA A 89 -21.67 7.54 7.32
C ALA A 89 -20.28 8.08 7.66
N GLU A 90 -19.26 7.64 6.93
CA GLU A 90 -17.92 8.22 7.05
C GLU A 90 -17.85 9.58 6.35
N ALA A 91 -17.20 10.53 7.01
CA ALA A 91 -16.93 11.85 6.46
C ALA A 91 -15.46 12.23 6.65
N ILE A 92 -14.93 13.07 5.77
CA ILE A 92 -13.58 13.61 5.93
C ILE A 92 -13.54 14.48 7.19
N MET A 93 -12.54 14.24 8.04
CA MET A 93 -12.19 15.10 9.17
C MET A 93 -11.22 16.19 8.68
N PHE A 94 -10.07 15.77 8.14
CA PHE A 94 -9.10 16.64 7.48
C PHE A 94 -8.24 15.81 6.51
N THR A 95 -7.49 16.52 5.67
CA THR A 95 -6.50 15.93 4.77
C THR A 95 -5.18 16.68 4.88
N GLU A 96 -4.10 16.04 4.45
CA GLU A 96 -2.80 16.67 4.31
C GLU A 96 -2.29 16.50 2.89
N HIS A 97 -1.57 17.50 2.40
CA HIS A 97 -0.78 17.39 1.17
C HIS A 97 0.69 17.52 1.51
N MET A 98 1.47 16.48 1.19
CA MET A 98 2.83 16.29 1.66
C MET A 98 3.82 16.26 0.50
N TYR A 99 4.99 16.87 0.68
CA TYR A 99 6.10 16.89 -0.25
C TYR A 99 7.33 16.37 0.49
N LEU A 100 7.86 15.23 0.08
CA LEU A 100 9.16 14.72 0.53
C LEU A 100 10.19 15.00 -0.57
N MET A 101 11.19 15.82 -0.25
CA MET A 101 12.08 16.44 -1.24
C MET A 101 13.54 16.28 -0.88
N GLU A 102 14.41 16.24 -1.89
CA GLU A 102 15.84 16.43 -1.72
C GLU A 102 16.17 17.92 -1.62
N GLU A 103 16.81 18.32 -0.53
CA GLU A 103 17.23 19.70 -0.28
C GLU A 103 18.56 19.73 0.47
N ASN A 104 19.52 20.51 -0.02
CA ASN A 104 20.85 20.66 0.58
C ASN A 104 21.59 19.32 0.83
N GLY A 105 21.41 18.33 -0.05
CA GLY A 105 22.04 17.01 0.05
C GLY A 105 21.41 16.05 1.07
N SER A 106 20.23 16.39 1.59
CA SER A 106 19.45 15.61 2.54
C SER A 106 17.98 15.58 2.13
N LEU A 107 17.12 14.95 2.95
CA LEU A 107 15.67 14.98 2.81
C LEU A 107 14.99 16.01 3.71
N VAL A 108 13.90 16.59 3.23
CA VAL A 108 12.96 17.41 3.98
C VAL A 108 11.53 16.99 3.64
N LEU A 109 10.67 16.87 4.65
CA LEU A 109 9.24 16.68 4.46
C LEU A 109 8.50 17.98 4.78
N ARG A 110 7.66 18.45 3.86
CA ARG A 110 6.79 19.61 4.06
C ARG A 110 5.34 19.20 3.88
N LEU A 111 4.44 19.78 4.67
CA LEU A 111 3.02 19.52 4.50
C LEU A 111 2.15 20.72 4.88
N LYS A 112 0.92 20.69 4.38
CA LYS A 112 -0.18 21.55 4.81
C LYS A 112 -1.39 20.69 5.14
N HIS A 113 -2.17 21.15 6.11
CA HIS A 113 -3.45 20.54 6.48
C HIS A 113 -4.60 21.29 5.83
N PHE A 114 -5.66 20.56 5.49
CA PHE A 114 -6.88 21.07 4.88
C PHE A 114 -8.11 20.46 5.55
N ASN A 115 -9.10 21.28 5.83
CA ASN A 115 -10.43 20.84 6.24
C ASN A 115 -11.13 20.10 5.08
N ALA A 116 -12.27 19.47 5.38
CA ALA A 116 -13.08 18.77 4.38
C ALA A 116 -13.56 19.66 3.20
N ASP A 117 -13.60 20.98 3.39
CA ASP A 117 -13.96 21.97 2.36
C ASP A 117 -12.73 22.58 1.65
N LEU A 118 -11.54 22.00 1.86
CA LEU A 118 -10.24 22.44 1.35
C LEU A 118 -9.73 23.80 1.88
N THR A 119 -10.32 24.33 2.96
CA THR A 119 -9.71 25.47 3.66
C THR A 119 -8.47 25.01 4.43
N GLY A 120 -7.33 25.71 4.24
CA GLY A 120 -6.05 25.36 4.86
C GLY A 120 -5.92 25.82 6.31
N TRP A 121 -5.14 25.08 7.12
CA TRP A 121 -4.83 25.47 8.51
C TRP A 121 -3.65 26.43 8.59
N GLU A 122 -2.62 26.19 7.78
CA GLU A 122 -1.48 27.08 7.67
C GLU A 122 -1.81 28.31 6.84
N GLU A 123 -1.11 29.41 7.12
CA GLU A 123 -1.18 30.61 6.30
C GLU A 123 -0.81 30.32 4.84
N LYS A 124 -1.26 31.18 3.93
CA LYS A 124 -1.17 30.96 2.48
C LYS A 124 0.22 30.53 2.01
N ASP A 125 1.26 31.22 2.50
CA ASP A 125 2.65 31.00 2.10
C ASP A 125 3.45 30.19 3.14
N GLU A 126 2.80 29.64 4.16
CA GLU A 126 3.42 28.84 5.21
C GLU A 126 3.09 27.35 5.07
N MET A 127 3.99 26.50 5.57
CA MET A 127 3.83 25.05 5.64
C MET A 127 4.59 24.51 6.84
N LEU A 128 4.17 23.37 7.37
CA LEU A 128 5.03 22.63 8.28
C LEU A 128 6.24 22.09 7.53
N THR A 129 7.40 22.12 8.17
CA THR A 129 8.67 21.66 7.62
C THR A 129 9.38 20.78 8.64
N PHE A 130 9.60 19.52 8.28
CA PHE A 130 10.26 18.51 9.09
C PHE A 130 11.60 18.16 8.45
N ARG A 131 12.71 18.57 9.09
CA ARG A 131 14.07 18.25 8.64
C ARG A 131 14.48 16.85 9.11
N LEU A 132 15.19 16.10 8.26
CA LEU A 132 15.67 14.76 8.60
C LEU A 132 16.68 14.81 9.76
N VAL A 133 16.45 14.02 10.79
CA VAL A 133 17.33 13.86 11.97
C VAL A 133 18.18 12.59 11.82
N ALA A 134 17.58 11.50 11.35
CA ALA A 134 18.26 10.23 11.13
C ALA A 134 17.55 9.41 10.04
N ILE A 135 18.29 8.54 9.38
CA ILE A 135 17.76 7.58 8.41
C ILE A 135 18.41 6.21 8.64
N GLU A 136 17.60 5.17 8.56
CA GLU A 136 17.96 3.76 8.73
C GLU A 136 17.28 2.94 7.63
N PRO A 137 17.65 1.67 7.40
CA PRO A 137 16.93 0.82 6.45
C PRO A 137 15.43 0.79 6.78
N CYS A 138 14.61 1.22 5.82
CA CYS A 138 13.16 1.39 5.98
C CYS A 138 12.71 2.22 7.19
N ALA A 139 13.46 3.24 7.59
CA ALA A 139 13.02 4.22 8.57
C ALA A 139 13.63 5.59 8.33
N ALA A 140 12.80 6.63 8.30
CA ALA A 140 13.22 8.02 8.24
C ALA A 140 12.64 8.77 9.43
N TYR A 141 13.54 9.34 10.22
CA TYR A 141 13.21 10.13 11.40
C TYR A 141 13.42 11.59 11.06
N PHE A 142 12.33 12.29 10.80
CA PHE A 142 12.32 13.74 10.70
C PHE A 142 12.06 14.34 12.09
N ASN A 143 12.43 15.60 12.27
CA ASN A 143 12.28 16.28 13.55
C ASN A 143 10.80 16.40 13.93
N ALA A 144 10.33 15.60 14.91
CA ALA A 144 8.94 15.44 15.34
C ALA A 144 8.03 14.57 14.44
N LEU A 145 8.58 13.89 13.42
CA LEU A 145 7.83 12.99 12.53
C LEU A 145 8.68 11.76 12.19
N THR A 146 8.14 10.57 12.36
CA THR A 146 8.77 9.32 11.93
C THR A 146 7.92 8.64 10.89
N LEU A 147 8.55 8.20 9.80
CA LEU A 147 7.98 7.23 8.87
C LEU A 147 8.88 6.00 8.89
N ARG A 148 8.34 4.81 9.10
CA ARG A 148 9.12 3.56 9.04
C ARG A 148 8.26 2.39 8.63
N CYS A 149 8.92 1.33 8.17
CA CYS A 149 8.28 0.02 8.09
C CYS A 149 7.71 -0.40 9.44
N ALA A 150 6.56 -1.08 9.43
CA ALA A 150 6.07 -1.82 10.59
C ALA A 150 7.04 -2.93 11.00
N ASP A 151 7.66 -3.58 10.01
CA ASP A 151 8.69 -4.60 10.17
C ASP A 151 9.86 -4.29 9.22
N ALA A 152 11.04 -4.02 9.78
CA ALA A 152 12.22 -3.61 9.00
C ALA A 152 12.71 -4.68 8.03
N ASP A 153 12.43 -5.96 8.30
CA ASP A 153 12.82 -7.09 7.44
C ASP A 153 11.79 -7.36 6.34
N ARG A 154 10.61 -6.73 6.40
CA ARG A 154 9.51 -6.90 5.44
C ARG A 154 9.03 -5.56 4.87
N PRO A 155 9.89 -4.87 4.10
CA PRO A 155 9.54 -3.58 3.55
C PRO A 155 8.31 -3.62 2.67
N GLY A 156 7.49 -2.59 2.81
CA GLY A 156 6.22 -2.49 2.14
C GLY A 156 5.06 -3.20 2.86
N GLU A 157 5.27 -4.16 3.76
CA GLU A 157 4.15 -4.94 4.36
C GLU A 157 3.36 -4.19 5.42
N GLY A 158 3.90 -3.10 5.95
CA GLY A 158 3.19 -2.18 6.82
C GLY A 158 3.99 -0.90 6.99
N LEU A 159 3.27 0.19 7.25
CA LEU A 159 3.81 1.51 7.46
C LEU A 159 3.42 1.98 8.86
N VAL A 160 4.38 2.56 9.57
CA VAL A 160 4.16 3.31 10.80
C VAL A 160 4.50 4.76 10.55
N ALA A 161 3.51 5.63 10.73
CA ALA A 161 3.69 7.06 10.79
C ALA A 161 3.48 7.52 12.24
N ALA A 162 4.42 8.28 12.79
CA ALA A 162 4.31 8.84 14.13
C ALA A 162 4.57 10.35 14.10
N VAL A 163 3.69 11.11 14.73
CA VAL A 163 3.78 12.58 14.80
C VAL A 163 3.80 13.01 16.27
N ARG A 164 4.77 13.83 16.66
CA ARG A 164 4.80 14.39 18.01
C ARG A 164 3.83 15.56 18.12
N MET A 165 2.90 15.46 19.06
CA MET A 165 1.99 16.55 19.40
C MET A 165 2.70 17.61 20.22
N LYS A 166 2.35 18.88 20.00
CA LYS A 166 2.72 19.97 20.91
C LYS A 166 2.06 19.72 22.27
N SER A 167 2.86 19.81 23.34
CA SER A 167 2.41 19.66 24.73
C SER A 167 3.09 20.74 25.59
N GLU A 168 2.38 21.27 26.59
CA GLU A 168 2.94 22.25 27.53
C GLU A 168 3.80 21.59 28.62
N GLY A 169 3.76 20.25 28.75
CA GLY A 169 4.50 19.48 29.74
C GLY A 169 5.69 18.71 29.17
N PRO A 170 6.54 18.11 30.03
CA PRO A 170 7.68 17.29 29.60
C PRO A 170 7.27 15.93 29.00
N GLU A 171 5.97 15.62 29.04
CA GLU A 171 5.41 14.39 28.49
C GLU A 171 5.43 14.43 26.97
N VAL A 172 6.11 13.45 26.36
CA VAL A 172 6.06 13.22 24.93
C VAL A 172 4.71 12.58 24.59
N ARG A 173 3.91 13.29 23.78
CA ARG A 173 2.67 12.77 23.23
C ARG A 173 2.82 12.59 21.73
N GLU A 174 2.47 11.41 21.25
CA GLU A 174 2.58 11.05 19.84
C GLU A 174 1.23 10.54 19.35
N LEU A 175 0.88 10.90 18.11
CA LEU A 175 -0.09 10.16 17.34
C LEU A 175 0.67 9.08 16.57
N LEU A 176 0.23 7.84 16.72
CA LEU A 176 0.77 6.70 16.01
C LEU A 176 -0.30 6.18 15.05
N PHE A 177 0.09 6.03 13.80
CA PHE A 177 -0.72 5.45 12.75
C PHE A 177 -0.05 4.17 12.30
N HIS A 178 -0.78 3.07 12.42
CA HIS A 178 -0.37 1.77 11.90
C HIS A 178 -1.19 1.51 10.64
N PHE A 179 -0.50 1.37 9.52
CA PHE A 179 -1.12 1.14 8.24
C PHE A 179 -0.69 -0.18 7.64
N ASP A 180 -1.67 -0.85 7.08
CA ASP A 180 -1.46 -1.94 6.14
C ASP A 180 -1.54 -1.39 4.70
N PRO A 181 -0.95 -2.07 3.72
CA PRO A 181 -1.20 -1.76 2.32
C PRO A 181 -2.71 -1.76 2.05
N ALA A 182 -3.24 -0.67 1.51
CA ALA A 182 -4.67 -0.54 1.29
C ALA A 182 -5.15 -1.68 0.37
N HIS A 183 -6.15 -2.46 0.81
CA HIS A 183 -6.71 -3.56 0.02
C HIS A 183 -7.21 -3.02 -1.33
N GLY A 184 -6.57 -3.44 -2.42
CA GLY A 184 -6.76 -2.87 -3.77
C GLY A 184 -5.50 -2.20 -4.34
N SER A 185 -4.49 -1.94 -3.51
CA SER A 185 -3.09 -1.93 -3.91
C SER A 185 -2.63 -3.39 -3.97
N ASP A 186 -3.09 -4.08 -5.01
CA ASP A 186 -2.58 -5.39 -5.38
C ASP A 186 -1.05 -5.29 -5.50
N LYS A 187 -0.34 -5.80 -4.49
CA LYS A 187 1.06 -6.17 -4.61
C LYS A 187 1.17 -7.47 -5.39
N SER A 188 0.77 -7.43 -6.66
CA SER A 188 1.71 -7.97 -7.63
C SER A 188 2.97 -7.13 -7.42
N VAL A 189 4.10 -7.73 -7.05
CA VAL A 189 5.39 -7.15 -7.46
C VAL A 189 5.17 -6.73 -8.91
N ARG A 190 5.27 -5.44 -9.27
CA ARG A 190 5.15 -5.11 -10.69
C ARG A 190 6.23 -5.95 -11.32
N CYS A 191 5.91 -6.80 -12.28
CA CYS A 191 6.93 -7.72 -12.78
C CYS A 191 8.15 -6.98 -13.36
N ALA A 192 8.01 -5.68 -13.64
CA ALA A 192 9.11 -4.76 -14.00
C ALA A 192 10.09 -4.41 -12.85
N ASP A 193 9.69 -4.57 -11.59
CA ASP A 193 10.50 -4.27 -10.40
C ASP A 193 11.32 -5.50 -9.94
N ALA A 194 11.24 -6.63 -10.65
CA ALA A 194 11.98 -7.84 -10.28
C ALA A 194 13.48 -7.70 -10.56
N LEU A 195 14.31 -8.21 -9.64
CA LEU A 195 15.76 -7.97 -9.60
C LEU A 195 16.53 -8.62 -10.76
N THR A 196 15.99 -9.71 -11.32
CA THR A 196 16.63 -10.41 -12.44
C THR A 196 15.64 -10.69 -13.57
N THR A 197 16.18 -10.91 -14.77
CA THR A 197 15.36 -11.32 -15.93
C THR A 197 14.66 -12.65 -15.72
N VAL A 198 15.16 -13.51 -14.84
CA VAL A 198 14.50 -14.78 -14.49
C VAL A 198 13.28 -14.50 -13.64
N ASP A 199 13.45 -13.71 -12.57
CA ASP A 199 12.35 -13.32 -11.66
C ASP A 199 11.26 -12.54 -12.41
N MET A 200 11.66 -11.66 -13.34
CA MET A 200 10.71 -10.96 -14.22
C MET A 200 9.88 -11.96 -15.04
N ASN A 201 10.53 -12.94 -15.68
CA ASN A 201 9.83 -13.92 -16.51
C ASN A 201 8.90 -14.82 -15.68
N GLU A 202 9.32 -15.22 -14.48
CA GLU A 202 8.49 -16.02 -13.56
C GLU A 202 7.24 -15.23 -13.15
N CYS A 203 7.41 -13.98 -12.71
CA CYS A 203 6.30 -13.10 -12.38
C CYS A 203 5.33 -12.93 -13.55
N PHE A 204 5.84 -12.58 -14.74
CA PHE A 204 5.00 -12.39 -15.92
C PHE A 204 4.31 -13.70 -16.35
N SER A 205 4.92 -14.86 -16.13
CA SER A 205 4.30 -16.17 -16.39
C SER A 205 3.12 -16.45 -15.45
N GLU A 206 3.26 -16.11 -14.18
CA GLU A 206 2.17 -16.20 -13.21
C GLU A 206 1.05 -15.21 -13.51
N THR A 207 1.38 -13.97 -13.88
CA THR A 207 0.40 -12.96 -14.32
C THR A 207 -0.37 -13.45 -15.56
N LEU A 208 0.30 -14.05 -16.55
CA LEU A 208 -0.36 -14.65 -17.70
C LEU A 208 -1.32 -15.77 -17.30
N THR A 209 -0.93 -16.61 -16.34
CA THR A 209 -1.79 -17.68 -15.81
C THR A 209 -3.06 -17.10 -15.17
N ARG A 210 -2.94 -16.02 -14.38
CA ARG A 210 -4.09 -15.30 -13.81
C ARG A 210 -4.96 -14.67 -14.90
N ALA A 211 -4.35 -14.09 -15.94
CA ALA A 211 -5.06 -13.46 -17.05
C ALA A 211 -5.87 -14.49 -17.84
N ASP A 212 -5.28 -15.65 -18.16
CA ASP A 212 -5.96 -16.74 -18.84
C ASP A 212 -7.10 -17.32 -18.00
N ALA A 213 -6.89 -17.53 -16.69
CA ALA A 213 -7.94 -17.99 -15.78
C ALA A 213 -9.13 -17.01 -15.71
N LYS A 214 -8.84 -15.71 -15.66
CA LYS A 214 -9.87 -14.66 -15.72
C LYS A 214 -10.61 -14.71 -17.07
N ARG A 215 -9.90 -14.79 -18.19
CA ARG A 215 -10.51 -14.88 -19.53
C ARG A 215 -11.42 -16.11 -19.65
N VAL A 216 -10.98 -17.27 -19.16
CA VAL A 216 -11.78 -18.51 -19.14
C VAL A 216 -13.05 -18.32 -18.32
N LYS A 217 -12.98 -17.75 -17.12
CA LYS A 217 -14.17 -17.45 -16.30
C LYS A 217 -15.21 -16.63 -17.07
N TYR A 218 -14.78 -15.60 -17.80
CA TYR A 218 -15.69 -14.75 -18.57
C TYR A 218 -16.22 -15.45 -19.82
N PHE A 219 -15.39 -16.25 -20.48
CA PHE A 219 -15.79 -17.08 -21.61
C PHE A 219 -16.86 -18.10 -21.20
N ASP A 220 -16.66 -18.82 -20.09
CA ASP A 220 -17.61 -19.81 -19.61
C ASP A 220 -18.95 -19.18 -19.23
N ALA A 221 -18.93 -18.01 -18.59
CA ALA A 221 -20.16 -17.24 -18.31
C ALA A 221 -20.92 -16.86 -19.59
N ALA A 222 -20.20 -16.55 -20.68
CA ALA A 222 -20.83 -16.25 -21.97
C ALA A 222 -21.45 -17.52 -22.60
N ILE A 223 -20.75 -18.65 -22.52
CA ILE A 223 -21.26 -19.94 -22.99
C ILE A 223 -22.51 -20.37 -22.20
N GLU A 224 -22.51 -20.19 -20.88
CA GLU A 224 -23.65 -20.52 -20.02
C GLU A 224 -24.87 -19.64 -20.33
N ARG A 225 -24.65 -18.32 -20.51
CA ARG A 225 -25.73 -17.37 -20.84
C ARG A 225 -26.47 -17.72 -22.14
N TYR A 226 -25.76 -18.26 -23.13
CA TYR A 226 -26.31 -18.57 -24.46
C TYR A 226 -26.39 -20.08 -24.73
N ALA A 227 -26.55 -20.90 -23.69
CA ALA A 227 -26.54 -22.37 -23.77
C ALA A 227 -27.58 -22.95 -24.76
N ASP A 228 -28.66 -22.24 -25.05
CA ASP A 228 -29.75 -22.63 -25.96
C ASP A 228 -29.53 -22.18 -27.42
N ARG A 229 -28.46 -21.43 -27.71
CA ARG A 229 -28.17 -20.85 -29.04
C ARG A 229 -27.01 -21.57 -29.73
N GLY A 230 -27.25 -22.79 -30.21
CA GLY A 230 -26.24 -23.68 -30.81
C GLY A 230 -25.27 -23.00 -31.79
N ASP A 231 -25.78 -22.41 -32.88
CA ASP A 231 -24.94 -21.76 -33.90
C ASP A 231 -24.10 -20.59 -33.33
N LEU A 232 -24.63 -19.86 -32.35
CA LEU A 232 -23.91 -18.77 -31.69
C LEU A 232 -22.78 -19.32 -30.80
N LEU A 233 -23.02 -20.41 -30.07
CA LEU A 233 -21.99 -21.06 -29.26
C LEU A 233 -20.84 -21.57 -30.12
N GLU A 234 -21.13 -22.14 -31.29
CA GLU A 234 -20.11 -22.57 -32.24
C GLU A 234 -19.26 -21.38 -32.69
N ALA A 235 -19.89 -20.28 -33.10
CA ALA A 235 -19.18 -19.05 -33.50
C ALA A 235 -18.35 -18.43 -32.36
N ILE A 236 -18.85 -18.43 -31.12
CA ILE A 236 -18.12 -17.93 -29.95
C ILE A 236 -16.87 -18.80 -29.68
N ARG A 237 -17.00 -20.13 -29.77
CA ARG A 237 -15.89 -21.08 -29.61
C ARG A 237 -14.85 -20.92 -30.72
N GLU A 238 -15.29 -20.81 -31.97
CA GLU A 238 -14.39 -20.59 -33.11
C GLU A 238 -13.63 -19.27 -32.97
N SER A 239 -14.31 -18.18 -32.58
CA SER A 239 -13.67 -16.89 -32.29
C SER A 239 -12.60 -17.00 -31.20
N GLN A 240 -12.83 -17.85 -30.20
CA GLN A 240 -11.90 -18.06 -29.09
C GLN A 240 -10.65 -18.82 -29.54
N THR A 241 -10.81 -19.88 -30.32
CA THR A 241 -9.68 -20.61 -30.93
C THR A 241 -8.87 -19.72 -31.87
N ALA A 242 -9.53 -18.90 -32.70
CA ALA A 242 -8.86 -17.96 -33.59
C ALA A 242 -8.07 -16.89 -32.82
N PHE A 243 -8.61 -16.39 -31.71
CA PHE A 243 -7.90 -15.45 -30.84
C PHE A 243 -6.62 -16.05 -30.26
N GLU A 244 -6.66 -17.29 -29.76
CA GLU A 244 -5.48 -17.95 -29.18
C GLU A 244 -4.37 -18.12 -30.22
N ALA A 245 -4.73 -18.57 -31.42
CA ALA A 245 -3.79 -18.68 -32.53
C ALA A 245 -3.19 -17.33 -32.93
N TYR A 246 -4.02 -16.27 -32.99
CA TYR A 246 -3.57 -14.92 -33.29
C TYR A 246 -2.62 -14.37 -32.22
N ARG A 247 -3.01 -14.45 -30.94
CA ARG A 247 -2.16 -14.03 -29.80
C ARG A 247 -0.80 -14.71 -29.85
N ASP A 248 -0.79 -16.03 -30.06
CA ASP A 248 0.44 -16.80 -30.05
C ASP A 248 1.35 -16.44 -31.23
N THR A 249 0.77 -16.17 -32.40
CA THR A 249 1.51 -15.73 -33.60
C THR A 249 2.06 -14.32 -33.42
N GLU A 250 1.23 -13.38 -32.96
CA GLU A 250 1.60 -11.98 -32.76
C GLU A 250 2.69 -11.83 -31.69
N CYS A 251 2.50 -12.45 -30.52
CA CYS A 251 3.52 -12.41 -29.48
C CYS A 251 4.76 -13.25 -29.84
N GLY A 252 4.63 -14.22 -30.76
CA GLY A 252 5.78 -14.87 -31.39
C GLY A 252 6.62 -13.90 -32.23
N ALA A 253 6.00 -12.96 -32.94
CA ALA A 253 6.71 -11.90 -33.66
C ALA A 253 7.41 -10.93 -32.68
N VAL A 254 6.76 -10.58 -31.56
CA VAL A 254 7.39 -9.79 -30.48
C VAL A 254 8.64 -10.50 -29.95
N LEU A 255 8.58 -11.82 -29.72
CA LEU A 255 9.75 -12.59 -29.32
C LEU A 255 10.90 -12.46 -30.33
N GLN A 256 10.61 -12.55 -31.63
CA GLN A 256 11.62 -12.40 -32.69
C GLN A 256 12.23 -10.99 -32.71
N ASN A 257 11.42 -9.95 -32.56
CA ASN A 257 11.92 -8.57 -32.48
C ASN A 257 12.88 -8.36 -31.31
N TRP A 258 12.69 -9.10 -30.21
CA TRP A 258 13.50 -8.99 -29.00
C TRP A 258 14.53 -10.11 -28.84
N ILE A 259 14.77 -10.94 -29.86
CA ILE A 259 15.50 -12.22 -29.71
C ILE A 259 16.92 -12.05 -29.14
N ASP A 260 17.60 -10.95 -29.49
CA ASP A 260 18.96 -10.63 -29.03
C ASP A 260 18.99 -10.01 -27.62
N GLY A 261 17.82 -9.65 -27.07
CA GLY A 261 17.68 -9.03 -25.74
C GLY A 261 17.55 -10.04 -24.61
N SER A 262 18.04 -9.67 -23.42
CA SER A 262 17.89 -10.47 -22.18
C SER A 262 16.47 -10.43 -21.61
N ILE A 263 15.66 -9.42 -21.94
CA ILE A 263 14.26 -9.25 -21.48
C ILE A 263 13.22 -9.83 -22.46
N ARG A 264 13.63 -10.59 -23.48
CA ARG A 264 12.74 -11.10 -24.53
C ARG A 264 11.55 -11.92 -24.01
N GLY A 265 11.75 -12.65 -22.91
CA GLY A 265 10.70 -13.41 -22.22
C GLY A 265 9.63 -12.48 -21.67
N ALA A 266 10.03 -11.49 -20.87
CA ALA A 266 9.15 -10.48 -20.29
C ALA A 266 8.36 -9.72 -21.38
N MET A 267 9.01 -9.32 -22.48
CA MET A 267 8.32 -8.64 -23.59
C MET A 267 7.27 -9.52 -24.27
N THR A 268 7.58 -10.80 -24.46
CA THR A 268 6.66 -11.79 -25.06
C THR A 268 5.49 -12.09 -24.14
N LEU A 269 5.75 -12.24 -22.84
CA LEU A 269 4.70 -12.51 -21.83
C LEU A 269 3.81 -11.29 -21.62
N GLY A 270 4.38 -10.09 -21.59
CA GLY A 270 3.62 -8.83 -21.52
C GLY A 270 2.65 -8.69 -22.69
N CYS A 271 3.08 -8.99 -23.92
CA CYS A 271 2.20 -9.05 -25.08
C CYS A 271 1.02 -10.02 -24.88
N ARG A 272 1.31 -11.23 -24.36
CA ARG A 272 0.28 -12.25 -24.14
C ARG A 272 -0.73 -11.82 -23.09
N ILE A 273 -0.29 -11.18 -22.01
CA ILE A 273 -1.16 -10.66 -20.94
C ILE A 273 -2.08 -9.58 -21.49
N ASP A 274 -1.53 -8.56 -22.15
CA ASP A 274 -2.29 -7.43 -22.69
C ASP A 274 -3.39 -7.90 -23.66
N MET A 275 -3.03 -8.75 -24.64
CA MET A 275 -4.00 -9.30 -25.57
C MET A 275 -5.07 -10.17 -24.87
N THR A 276 -4.71 -10.88 -23.80
CA THR A 276 -5.64 -11.71 -23.01
C THR A 276 -6.62 -10.86 -22.20
N ASP A 277 -6.16 -9.76 -21.61
CA ASP A 277 -7.01 -8.80 -20.91
C ASP A 277 -7.97 -8.09 -21.88
N GLN A 278 -7.46 -7.63 -23.03
CA GLN A 278 -8.30 -7.03 -24.09
C GLN A 278 -9.36 -8.02 -24.59
N ARG A 279 -9.00 -9.30 -24.76
CA ARG A 279 -9.98 -10.34 -25.13
C ARG A 279 -11.03 -10.54 -24.05
N THR A 280 -10.63 -10.54 -22.77
CA THR A 280 -11.56 -10.67 -21.64
C THR A 280 -12.57 -9.52 -21.63
N HIS A 281 -12.11 -8.29 -21.85
CA HIS A 281 -12.99 -7.13 -21.99
C HIS A 281 -13.92 -7.25 -23.19
N ARG A 282 -13.42 -7.72 -24.33
CA ARG A 282 -14.25 -7.93 -25.53
C ARG A 282 -15.34 -8.99 -25.32
N ILE A 283 -15.03 -10.07 -24.61
CA ILE A 283 -16.02 -11.10 -24.24
C ILE A 283 -17.09 -10.48 -23.34
N TRP A 284 -16.67 -9.74 -22.31
CA TRP A 284 -17.59 -9.04 -21.41
C TRP A 284 -18.51 -8.09 -22.18
N GLN A 285 -17.94 -7.19 -22.98
CA GLN A 285 -18.66 -6.18 -23.74
C GLN A 285 -19.69 -6.82 -24.68
N ASN A 286 -19.28 -7.81 -25.47
CA ASN A 286 -20.16 -8.37 -26.50
C ASN A 286 -21.20 -9.34 -25.94
N TRP A 287 -20.88 -10.09 -24.89
CA TRP A 287 -21.66 -11.25 -24.49
C TRP A 287 -22.27 -11.15 -23.10
N LEU A 288 -21.69 -10.36 -22.19
CA LEU A 288 -22.11 -10.27 -20.79
C LEU A 288 -22.77 -8.95 -20.40
N THR A 289 -22.79 -7.96 -21.31
CA THR A 289 -23.54 -6.72 -21.15
C THR A 289 -24.83 -6.74 -21.98
N SER A 290 -25.74 -5.80 -21.67
CA SER A 290 -26.99 -5.60 -22.41
C SER A 290 -27.11 -4.12 -22.80
N LEU A 291 -27.77 -3.84 -23.94
CA LEU A 291 -27.99 -2.48 -24.43
C LEU A 291 -29.01 -1.68 -23.59
N ASP A 292 -29.82 -2.36 -22.78
CA ASP A 292 -30.86 -1.75 -21.95
C ASP A 292 -30.36 -1.29 -20.57
N SER A 293 -29.05 -1.19 -20.38
CA SER A 293 -28.41 -0.81 -19.10
C SER A 293 -28.75 -1.73 -17.91
N SER A 294 -29.20 -2.96 -18.18
CA SER A 294 -29.29 -4.00 -17.15
C SER A 294 -27.92 -4.37 -16.59
N THR A 295 -27.89 -4.80 -15.32
CA THR A 295 -26.66 -5.23 -14.64
C THR A 295 -25.95 -6.32 -15.44
N PRO A 296 -24.66 -6.14 -15.79
CA PRO A 296 -23.89 -7.17 -16.48
C PRO A 296 -23.82 -8.49 -15.71
N VAL A 297 -23.71 -9.62 -16.42
CA VAL A 297 -23.62 -10.96 -15.80
C VAL A 297 -22.38 -11.08 -14.89
N LEU A 298 -21.28 -10.48 -15.32
CA LEU A 298 -20.06 -10.30 -14.54
C LEU A 298 -19.66 -8.83 -14.59
N PRO A 299 -18.96 -8.32 -13.56
CA PRO A 299 -18.45 -6.95 -13.56
C PRO A 299 -17.49 -6.71 -14.74
N GLU A 300 -17.23 -5.44 -15.07
CA GLU A 300 -16.22 -5.10 -16.08
C GLU A 300 -14.83 -5.59 -15.64
N PRO A 301 -14.12 -6.35 -16.49
CA PRO A 301 -12.83 -6.92 -16.11
C PRO A 301 -11.77 -5.83 -16.01
N GLN A 302 -11.09 -5.78 -14.87
CA GLN A 302 -9.91 -4.94 -14.68
C GLN A 302 -8.66 -5.63 -15.26
N PRO A 303 -7.63 -4.85 -15.67
CA PRO A 303 -6.34 -5.40 -16.09
C PRO A 303 -5.77 -6.39 -15.07
N THR A 304 -5.13 -7.45 -15.56
CA THR A 304 -4.48 -8.45 -14.71
C THR A 304 -3.14 -7.92 -14.24
N ARG A 305 -2.89 -8.06 -12.93
CA ARG A 305 -1.64 -7.73 -12.27
C ARG A 305 -1.01 -9.02 -11.77
#